data_AF-A0A2D4Q3I1-F1
#
_entry.id   AF-A0A2D4Q3I1-F1
#
_cell.length_a   1.000
_cell.length_b   1.000
_cell.length_c   1.000
_cell.angle_alpha   90.00
_cell.angle_beta   90.00
_cell.angle_gamma   90.00
#
_symmetry.space_group_name_H-M   'P 1'
#
loop_
_entity.id
_entity.type
_entity.pdbx_description
1 polymer ?
#
loop_
_entity_poly.entity_id
_entity_poly.type
_entity_poly.pdbx_seq_one_letter_code
_entity_poly.pdbx_strand_id
1 'polypeptide(L)'
;VIQKRTEGTVEFQRTWSEYLDGFGDLSGDAFRGYRKEDNQDTLPFSTFDVDNDGCYPACSLQEPPIKSCSNFSENTGWWFNQCGLANLNGVHRFTRKMLISGIQWDTWKIDNQPVKIKSVSMKIRRTYFR
;
A
#
# COMPACT_ATOMS: atom_id res chain seq x y z
N VAL A 1 -10.51 -4.47 14.11
CA VAL A 1 -10.30 -3.86 12.76
C VAL A 1 -9.00 -3.10 12.87
N ILE A 2 -7.99 -3.43 12.07
CA ILE A 2 -6.64 -2.84 12.21
C ILE A 2 -6.42 -1.67 11.24
N GLN A 3 -7.22 -1.58 10.18
CA GLN A 3 -7.26 -0.41 9.29
C GLN A 3 -8.68 -0.29 8.73
N LYS A 4 -9.23 0.93 8.64
CA LYS A 4 -10.53 1.19 8.01
C LYS A 4 -10.51 2.53 7.26
N ARG A 5 -10.97 2.53 6.01
CA ARG A 5 -11.23 3.69 5.16
C ARG A 5 -12.67 3.63 4.67
N THR A 6 -13.50 4.61 5.01
CA THR A 6 -14.89 4.68 4.54
C THR A 6 -15.26 6.02 3.91
N GLU A 7 -14.71 7.14 4.40
CA GLU A 7 -15.18 8.48 4.00
C GLU A 7 -14.05 9.48 3.71
N GLY A 8 -12.78 9.05 3.72
CA GLY A 8 -11.64 9.92 3.39
C GLY A 8 -11.39 11.08 4.38
N THR A 9 -12.01 11.05 5.56
CA THR A 9 -11.99 12.10 6.59
C THR A 9 -10.76 12.07 7.51
N VAL A 10 -9.97 11.00 7.44
CA VAL A 10 -8.75 10.81 8.24
C VAL A 10 -7.57 10.68 7.30
N GLU A 11 -6.52 11.49 7.52
CA GLU A 11 -5.28 11.43 6.77
C GLU A 11 -4.37 10.30 7.28
N PHE A 12 -3.82 9.55 6.32
CA PHE A 12 -2.87 8.46 6.56
C PHE A 12 -1.43 8.85 6.17
N GLN A 13 -1.23 10.12 5.78
CA GLN A 13 0.07 10.77 5.58
C GLN A 13 0.65 11.07 6.95
N ARG A 14 1.25 10.06 7.57
CA ARG A 14 1.70 10.12 8.96
C ARG A 14 3.16 9.73 9.07
N THR A 15 3.81 10.25 10.09
CA THR A 15 5.21 9.95 10.40
C THR A 15 5.41 8.52 10.87
N TRP A 16 6.64 8.01 10.76
CA TRP A 16 7.02 6.73 11.34
C TRP A 16 6.61 6.60 12.82
N SER A 17 6.81 7.65 13.62
CA SER A 17 6.43 7.67 15.04
C SER A 17 4.93 7.48 15.29
N GLU A 18 4.08 7.90 14.36
CA GLU A 18 2.62 7.74 14.47
C GLU A 18 2.13 6.36 14.01
N TYR A 19 2.95 5.64 13.22
CA TYR A 19 2.68 4.28 12.79
C TYR A 19 3.14 3.22 13.80
N LEU A 20 3.89 3.60 14.83
CA LEU A 20 4.62 2.69 15.71
C LEU A 20 3.76 1.79 16.63
N ASP A 21 2.45 2.05 16.73
CA ASP A 21 1.54 1.37 17.67
C ASP A 21 0.73 0.18 17.08
N GLY A 22 1.25 -0.62 16.14
CA GLY A 22 0.51 -1.80 15.63
C GLY A 22 1.24 -2.88 14.80
N PHE A 23 0.78 -4.15 14.95
CA PHE A 23 1.42 -5.45 14.63
C PHE A 23 0.45 -6.49 14.00
N GLY A 24 0.93 -7.56 13.30
CA GLY A 24 0.13 -8.74 12.88
C GLY A 24 0.61 -9.55 11.65
N ASP A 25 0.15 -10.80 11.50
CA ASP A 25 0.52 -11.80 10.45
C ASP A 25 -0.56 -11.98 9.34
N LEU A 26 -0.12 -12.57 8.22
CA LEU A 26 -0.59 -12.58 6.82
C LEU A 26 -2.11 -12.72 6.56
N SER A 27 -2.65 -11.75 5.81
CA SER A 27 -3.97 -11.82 5.16
C SER A 27 -3.81 -11.54 3.66
N GLY A 28 -4.09 -12.56 2.84
CA GLY A 28 -3.64 -12.68 1.45
C GLY A 28 -4.37 -11.88 0.35
N ASP A 29 -3.64 -11.86 -0.77
CA ASP A 29 -3.99 -11.66 -2.19
C ASP A 29 -4.33 -10.25 -2.74
N ALA A 30 -3.45 -9.31 -2.40
CA ALA A 30 -2.69 -8.50 -3.38
C ALA A 30 -1.23 -8.35 -2.96
N PHE A 31 -0.92 -8.63 -1.69
CA PHE A 31 0.44 -8.77 -1.20
C PHE A 31 1.26 -9.77 -2.03
N ARG A 32 0.71 -10.88 -2.55
CA ARG A 32 1.51 -11.88 -3.29
C ARG A 32 1.99 -11.46 -4.68
N GLY A 33 1.34 -10.48 -5.30
CA GLY A 33 1.58 -10.05 -6.67
C GLY A 33 1.44 -11.14 -7.75
N TYR A 34 1.73 -10.80 -9.01
CA TYR A 34 1.67 -11.76 -10.14
C TYR A 34 2.99 -12.53 -10.32
N ARG A 35 4.11 -11.89 -9.97
CA ARG A 35 5.45 -12.49 -9.97
C ARG A 35 6.02 -12.48 -8.55
N LYS A 36 7.04 -13.31 -8.31
CA LYS A 36 7.70 -13.40 -7.00
C LYS A 36 8.28 -12.04 -6.57
N GLU A 37 8.82 -11.27 -7.51
CA GLU A 37 9.33 -9.93 -7.23
C GLU A 37 8.26 -8.89 -6.87
N ASP A 38 6.98 -9.12 -7.19
CA ASP A 38 5.89 -8.20 -6.86
C ASP A 38 5.32 -8.49 -5.46
N ASN A 39 5.84 -9.50 -4.76
CA ASN A 39 5.32 -9.96 -3.47
C ASN A 39 5.71 -9.01 -2.33
N GLN A 40 4.74 -8.43 -1.65
CA GLN A 40 4.84 -7.53 -0.50
C GLN A 40 4.76 -8.27 0.86
N ASP A 41 4.58 -9.60 0.87
CA ASP A 41 4.65 -10.42 2.08
C ASP A 41 6.04 -10.33 2.71
N THR A 42 6.12 -10.15 4.03
CA THR A 42 7.37 -10.08 4.83
C THR A 42 8.27 -8.87 4.56
N LEU A 43 7.85 -7.94 3.69
CA LEU A 43 8.62 -6.73 3.44
C LEU A 43 8.52 -5.78 4.63
N PRO A 44 9.56 -4.98 4.90
CA PRO A 44 9.51 -3.94 5.91
C PRO A 44 8.53 -2.83 5.51
N PHE A 45 7.91 -2.22 6.52
CA PHE A 45 7.07 -1.04 6.31
C PHE A 45 7.95 0.16 5.95
N SER A 46 7.48 0.96 5.01
CA SER A 46 8.15 2.20 4.57
C SER A 46 7.22 3.38 4.73
N THR A 47 7.78 4.53 5.07
CA THR A 47 7.11 5.84 5.13
C THR A 47 7.93 6.85 4.31
N PHE A 48 7.42 8.07 4.15
CA PHE A 48 8.10 9.08 3.33
C PHE A 48 9.44 9.54 3.94
N ASP A 49 9.61 9.32 5.23
CA ASP A 49 10.80 9.64 6.03
C ASP A 49 11.67 8.40 6.35
N VAL A 50 11.18 7.19 6.09
CA VAL A 50 11.92 5.93 6.30
C VAL A 50 11.73 5.01 5.10
N ASP A 51 12.77 4.93 4.26
CA ASP A 51 12.74 4.16 3.03
C ASP A 51 13.24 2.72 3.23
N ASN A 52 12.32 1.76 3.15
CA ASN A 52 12.62 0.33 3.12
C ASN A 52 11.93 -0.36 1.91
N ASP A 53 11.65 0.36 0.84
CA ASP A 53 10.72 -0.09 -0.21
C ASP A 53 11.36 -0.98 -1.28
N GLY A 54 12.68 -1.18 -1.23
CA GLY A 54 13.45 -1.99 -2.19
C GLY A 54 13.85 -1.26 -3.47
N CYS A 55 13.56 0.03 -3.63
CA CYS A 55 13.99 0.86 -4.76
C CYS A 55 15.35 1.52 -4.52
N TYR A 56 16.44 0.75 -4.63
CA TYR A 56 17.80 1.30 -4.51
C TYR A 56 18.65 1.06 -5.78
N PRO A 57 19.16 2.10 -6.47
CA PRO A 57 18.99 3.54 -6.18
C PRO A 57 17.66 4.12 -6.67
N ALA A 58 16.93 3.41 -7.53
CA ALA A 58 15.57 3.75 -7.99
C ALA A 58 14.94 2.56 -8.73
N CYS A 59 13.61 2.52 -8.81
CA CYS A 59 12.82 1.57 -9.59
C CYS A 59 12.40 2.15 -10.95
N SER A 60 12.62 1.40 -12.02
CA SER A 60 12.25 1.79 -13.39
C SER A 60 10.81 1.43 -13.76
N LEU A 61 9.86 1.77 -12.89
CA LEU A 61 8.43 1.51 -13.11
C LEU A 61 7.72 2.66 -13.84
N GLN A 62 8.33 3.84 -13.83
CA GLN A 62 7.86 5.02 -14.54
C GLN A 62 9.08 5.87 -14.95
N GLU A 63 8.89 6.77 -15.90
CA GLU A 63 9.78 7.90 -16.14
C GLU A 63 9.19 9.21 -15.56
N PRO A 64 9.89 9.91 -14.65
CA PRO A 64 11.22 9.59 -14.08
C PRO A 64 11.19 8.38 -13.12
N PRO A 65 12.32 7.68 -12.93
CA PRO A 65 12.39 6.49 -12.07
C PRO A 65 12.08 6.83 -10.61
N ILE A 66 11.39 5.89 -9.94
CA ILE A 66 10.88 6.07 -8.59
C ILE A 66 12.02 5.86 -7.60
N LYS A 67 12.39 6.91 -6.87
CA LYS A 67 13.40 6.84 -5.81
C LYS A 67 12.84 6.38 -4.47
N SER A 68 11.56 6.63 -4.23
CA SER A 68 10.84 6.16 -3.05
C SER A 68 9.37 6.04 -3.38
N CYS A 69 8.81 4.87 -3.10
CA CYS A 69 7.42 4.50 -3.28
C CYS A 69 6.50 5.24 -2.33
N SER A 70 6.95 5.53 -1.11
CA SER A 70 6.15 6.33 -0.19
C SER A 70 5.98 7.75 -0.73
N ASN A 71 7.06 8.39 -1.18
CA ASN A 71 6.99 9.72 -1.79
C ASN A 71 6.17 9.71 -3.08
N PHE A 72 6.32 8.66 -3.88
CA PHE A 72 5.56 8.49 -5.12
C PHE A 72 4.06 8.29 -4.86
N SER A 73 3.70 7.58 -3.79
CA SER A 73 2.33 7.38 -3.34
C SER A 73 1.86 8.47 -2.37
N GLU A 74 2.22 9.74 -2.63
CA GLU A 74 1.75 10.92 -1.88
C GLU A 74 2.01 10.81 -0.37
N ASN A 75 3.21 10.37 0.00
CA ASN A 75 3.72 10.21 1.37
C ASN A 75 2.93 9.19 2.23
N THR A 76 2.30 8.21 1.60
CA THR A 76 1.58 7.15 2.32
C THR A 76 2.53 6.04 2.77
N GLY A 77 2.28 5.48 3.96
CA GLY A 77 3.05 4.35 4.47
C GLY A 77 2.47 3.01 4.04
N TRP A 78 3.31 2.07 3.62
CA TRP A 78 2.89 0.72 3.28
C TRP A 78 4.06 -0.28 3.33
N TRP A 79 3.76 -1.58 3.29
CA TRP A 79 4.74 -2.62 3.02
C TRP A 79 5.04 -2.65 1.51
N PHE A 80 5.84 -1.69 1.04
CA PHE A 80 6.21 -1.60 -0.37
C PHE A 80 7.25 -2.67 -0.74
N ASN A 81 7.17 -3.17 -1.98
CA ASN A 81 8.21 -3.96 -2.62
C ASN A 81 8.38 -3.47 -4.05
N GLN A 82 9.37 -2.60 -4.29
CA GLN A 82 9.44 -1.84 -5.53
C GLN A 82 8.05 -1.24 -5.83
N CYS A 83 7.46 -0.63 -4.80
CA CYS A 83 6.08 -0.14 -4.67
C CYS A 83 5.03 -1.26 -4.59
N GLY A 84 5.11 -2.28 -5.42
CA GLY A 84 4.19 -3.42 -5.37
C GLY A 84 2.81 -3.11 -5.95
N LEU A 85 1.85 -4.00 -5.70
CA LEU A 85 0.56 -4.07 -6.41
C LEU A 85 -0.65 -3.74 -5.52
N ALA A 86 -0.42 -3.47 -4.24
CA ALA A 86 -1.42 -2.93 -3.33
C ALA A 86 -0.85 -1.77 -2.51
N ASN A 87 -1.72 -0.82 -2.23
CA ASN A 87 -1.54 0.20 -1.21
C ASN A 87 -2.93 0.59 -0.68
N LEU A 88 -3.32 0.02 0.46
CA LEU A 88 -4.62 0.32 1.06
C LEU A 88 -4.63 1.63 1.87
N ASN A 89 -3.45 2.20 2.13
CA ASN A 89 -3.27 3.47 2.81
C ASN A 89 -3.25 4.66 1.83
N GLY A 90 -3.27 4.40 0.52
CA GLY A 90 -3.33 5.39 -0.56
C GLY A 90 -4.41 6.46 -0.37
N VAL A 91 -4.23 7.62 -0.98
CA VAL A 91 -5.05 8.82 -0.82
C VAL A 91 -6.49 8.56 -1.29
N HIS A 92 -7.50 9.04 -0.52
CA HIS A 92 -8.92 8.82 -0.86
C HIS A 92 -9.42 9.74 -2.00
N ARG A 93 -8.67 10.81 -2.29
CA ARG A 93 -9.01 11.81 -3.31
C ARG A 93 -8.50 11.37 -4.68
N PHE A 94 -9.40 11.33 -5.66
CA PHE A 94 -9.06 11.11 -7.05
C PHE A 94 -8.52 12.41 -7.65
N THR A 95 -7.22 12.61 -7.61
CA THR A 95 -6.55 13.63 -8.43
C THR A 95 -6.29 13.07 -9.82
N ARG A 96 -6.48 13.87 -10.88
CA ARG A 96 -6.17 13.47 -12.28
C ARG A 96 -4.69 13.06 -12.47
N LYS A 97 -3.81 13.40 -11.51
CA LYS A 97 -2.49 12.82 -11.35
C LYS A 97 -2.62 11.47 -10.63
N MET A 98 -2.56 10.39 -11.42
CA MET A 98 -2.25 9.02 -11.02
C MET A 98 -3.29 8.23 -10.23
N LEU A 99 -3.70 7.10 -10.82
CA LEU A 99 -4.37 5.99 -10.12
C LEU A 99 -3.49 5.37 -9.02
N ILE A 100 -2.17 5.58 -9.07
CA ILE A 100 -1.16 4.89 -8.26
C ILE A 100 -1.01 5.47 -6.85
N SER A 101 -1.47 6.70 -6.62
CA SER A 101 -1.49 7.31 -5.28
C SER A 101 -2.78 7.03 -4.51
N GLY A 102 -3.78 6.39 -5.16
CA GLY A 102 -5.08 6.06 -4.57
C GLY A 102 -5.07 4.75 -3.77
N ILE A 103 -6.22 4.41 -3.16
CA ILE A 103 -6.43 3.08 -2.59
C ILE A 103 -6.40 2.05 -3.73
N GLN A 104 -5.38 1.18 -3.73
CA GLN A 104 -5.07 0.29 -4.85
C GLN A 104 -5.07 -1.18 -4.45
N TRP A 105 -5.59 -2.01 -5.35
CA TRP A 105 -5.57 -3.46 -5.30
C TRP A 105 -5.53 -4.01 -6.73
N ASP A 106 -4.35 -4.07 -7.34
CA ASP A 106 -4.22 -4.26 -8.78
C ASP A 106 -4.76 -5.60 -9.29
N THR A 107 -4.81 -6.61 -8.43
CA THR A 107 -5.37 -7.93 -8.79
C THR A 107 -6.90 -7.89 -8.94
N TRP A 108 -7.57 -6.86 -8.45
CA TRP A 108 -9.02 -6.71 -8.55
C TRP A 108 -9.40 -5.83 -9.76
N LYS A 109 -9.72 -6.49 -10.87
CA LYS A 109 -10.10 -5.85 -12.14
C LYS A 109 -11.48 -6.32 -12.61
N ILE A 110 -12.21 -5.43 -13.28
CA ILE A 110 -13.46 -5.72 -14.02
C ILE A 110 -13.20 -5.32 -15.47
N ASP A 111 -13.43 -6.23 -16.42
CA ASP A 111 -13.15 -6.01 -17.85
C ASP A 111 -11.72 -5.53 -18.14
N ASN A 112 -10.74 -6.11 -17.45
CA ASN A 112 -9.32 -5.72 -17.46
C ASN A 112 -9.03 -4.29 -16.95
N GLN A 113 -10.02 -3.57 -16.42
CA GLN A 113 -9.84 -2.25 -15.83
C GLN A 113 -9.71 -2.34 -14.30
N PRO A 114 -8.77 -1.59 -13.68
CA PRO A 114 -8.67 -1.49 -12.22
C PRO A 114 -9.98 -1.00 -11.58
N VAL A 115 -10.38 -1.64 -10.49
CA VAL A 115 -11.59 -1.25 -9.75
C VAL A 115 -11.32 -0.02 -8.88
N LYS A 116 -12.22 0.97 -8.93
CA LYS A 116 -12.19 2.11 -8.01
C LYS A 116 -12.72 1.70 -6.63
N ILE A 117 -11.82 1.60 -5.65
CA ILE A 117 -12.17 1.21 -4.28
C ILE A 117 -12.71 2.42 -3.51
N LYS A 118 -13.99 2.37 -3.11
CA LYS A 118 -14.63 3.42 -2.29
C LYS A 118 -14.30 3.31 -0.80
N SER A 119 -14.10 2.09 -0.32
CA SER A 119 -13.84 1.79 1.08
C SER A 119 -13.01 0.52 1.21
N VAL A 120 -12.12 0.48 2.20
CA VAL A 120 -11.34 -0.72 2.53
C VAL A 120 -11.30 -0.90 4.04
N SER A 121 -11.20 -2.14 4.50
CA SER A 121 -10.91 -2.43 5.91
C SER A 121 -10.03 -3.65 6.03
N MET A 122 -8.94 -3.56 6.77
CA MET A 122 -8.12 -4.71 7.16
C MET A 122 -8.58 -5.17 8.55
N LYS A 123 -8.86 -6.46 8.67
CA LYS A 123 -9.37 -7.07 9.90
C LYS A 123 -8.59 -8.34 10.17
N ILE A 124 -7.94 -8.40 11.33
CA ILE A 124 -7.40 -9.65 11.85
C ILE A 124 -8.47 -10.32 12.71
N ARG A 125 -8.46 -11.65 12.70
CA ARG A 125 -9.24 -12.50 13.59
C ARG A 125 -8.34 -13.64 14.02
N ARG A 126 -8.37 -14.00 15.30
CA ARG A 126 -7.64 -15.16 15.82
C ARG A 126 -8.06 -16.40 15.02
N THR A 127 -7.09 -17.16 14.52
CA THR A 127 -7.34 -18.35 13.67
C THR A 127 -7.70 -19.60 14.49
N TYR A 128 -7.49 -19.61 15.81
CA TYR A 128 -7.87 -20.71 16.70
C TYR A 128 -8.33 -20.27 18.11
N PHE A 129 -9.34 -20.97 18.64
CA PHE A 129 -9.68 -21.01 20.07
C PHE A 129 -8.93 -22.17 20.73
N ARG A 130 -7.83 -21.86 21.41
CA ARG A 130 -7.33 -22.50 22.64
C ARG A 130 -6.27 -21.57 23.17
#